data_AF-A0A1L9B1X6-F1
#
_entry.id   AF-A0A1L9B1X6-F1
#
_cell.length_a   1.000
_cell.length_b   1.000
_cell.length_c   1.000
_cell.angle_alpha   90.00
_cell.angle_beta   90.00
_cell.angle_gamma   90.00
#
_symmetry.space_group_name_H-M   'P 1'
#
loop_
_entity.id
_entity.type
_entity.pdbx_description
1 polymer ?
#
loop_
_entity_poly.entity_id
_entity_poly.type
_entity_poly.pdbx_seq_one_letter_code
_entity_poly.pdbx_strand_id
1 'polypeptide(L)'
;MMAPSLDTLLSREAAGDEAARARALAAVRAELARSAPVSGWRTQAARLLGFSVALTAAAAGVLWALGRTSGEVLWAHAPVLALLWAISAVCARAALAPRRRVLQWAGLGLALVGATALVLARDSVHEPSAFPEWICTLSQFGMGLLPGVVTLAALRGAAFQPRRALLGGLSAGTAGAFVGELACAQGRHHVLLYHLLAWALVSVTTLVVSRFLTPRSFAP
;
A
#
# COMPACT_ATOMS: atom_id res chain seq x y z
N MET A 1 -26.83 37.65 -32.64
CA MET A 1 -25.37 37.83 -32.62
C MET A 1 -24.73 36.49 -32.92
N MET A 2 -24.03 36.35 -34.05
CA MET A 2 -23.35 35.10 -34.41
C MET A 2 -22.06 34.97 -33.59
N ALA A 3 -21.84 33.80 -33.00
CA ALA A 3 -20.59 33.50 -32.31
C ALA A 3 -19.43 33.50 -33.31
N PRO A 4 -18.26 34.06 -32.96
CA PRO A 4 -17.10 34.07 -33.85
C PRO A 4 -16.66 32.64 -34.17
N SER A 5 -16.26 32.39 -35.42
CA SER A 5 -15.79 31.07 -35.85
C SER A 5 -14.43 30.76 -35.22
N LEU A 6 -14.14 29.47 -35.08
CA LEU A 6 -12.90 28.97 -34.49
C LEU A 6 -11.66 29.48 -35.27
N ASP A 7 -11.78 29.60 -36.59
CA ASP A 7 -10.74 30.17 -37.46
C ASP A 7 -10.46 31.65 -37.13
N THR A 8 -11.49 32.46 -36.86
CA THR A 8 -11.29 33.86 -36.42
C THR A 8 -10.63 34.01 -35.05
N LEU A 9 -10.76 33.02 -34.17
CA LEU A 9 -10.09 33.02 -32.87
C LEU A 9 -8.63 32.58 -32.98
N LEU A 10 -8.33 31.65 -33.91
CA LEU A 10 -6.99 31.15 -34.16
C LEU A 10 -6.14 32.08 -35.02
N SER A 11 -6.77 32.87 -35.90
CA SER A 11 -6.10 33.88 -36.75
C SER A 11 -5.85 35.20 -36.03
N ARG A 12 -6.38 35.38 -34.82
CA ARG A 12 -6.13 36.56 -34.00
C ARG A 12 -4.76 36.40 -33.37
N GLU A 13 -3.78 37.16 -33.84
CA GLU A 13 -2.54 37.37 -33.08
C GLU A 13 -2.94 37.88 -31.70
N ALA A 14 -2.75 37.06 -30.68
CA ALA A 14 -2.89 37.49 -29.30
C ALA A 14 -1.93 38.67 -29.16
N ALA A 15 -2.46 39.89 -28.96
CA ALA A 15 -1.66 41.07 -28.74
C ALA A 15 -0.61 40.73 -27.68
N GLY A 16 0.64 40.65 -28.11
CA GLY A 16 1.74 40.10 -27.34
C GLY A 16 2.11 41.06 -26.23
N ASP A 17 1.32 41.08 -25.15
CA ASP A 17 1.75 41.73 -23.91
C ASP A 17 2.86 40.86 -23.32
N GLU A 18 4.10 41.15 -23.73
CA GLU A 18 5.31 40.51 -23.23
C GLU A 18 5.38 40.58 -21.70
N ALA A 19 4.80 41.63 -21.09
CA ALA A 19 4.69 41.73 -19.64
C ALA A 19 3.67 40.73 -19.07
N ALA A 20 2.54 40.47 -19.73
CA ALA A 20 1.61 39.40 -19.33
C ALA A 20 2.25 38.02 -19.48
N ARG A 21 3.00 37.80 -20.56
CA ARG A 21 3.74 36.55 -20.78
C ARG A 21 4.83 36.34 -19.72
N ALA A 22 5.58 37.39 -19.37
CA ALA A 22 6.58 37.36 -18.32
C ALA A 22 5.96 37.10 -16.93
N ARG A 23 4.82 37.73 -16.61
CA ARG A 23 4.05 37.47 -15.38
C ARG A 23 3.57 36.01 -15.31
N ALA A 24 3.03 35.49 -16.42
CA ALA A 24 2.60 34.10 -16.49
C ALA A 24 3.78 33.13 -16.32
N LEU A 25 4.91 33.37 -16.99
CA LEU A 25 6.13 32.59 -16.83
C LEU A 25 6.69 32.65 -15.40
N ALA A 26 6.68 33.82 -14.77
CA ALA A 26 7.13 34.00 -13.39
C ALA A 26 6.20 33.26 -12.41
N ALA A 27 4.89 33.31 -12.62
CA ALA A 27 3.92 32.58 -11.81
C ALA A 27 4.09 31.06 -11.96
N VAL A 28 4.30 30.56 -13.18
CA VAL A 28 4.59 29.13 -13.44
C VAL A 28 5.91 28.72 -12.81
N ARG A 29 6.97 29.52 -12.92
CA ARG A 29 8.27 29.25 -12.28
C ARG A 29 8.17 29.27 -10.76
N ALA A 30 7.40 30.19 -10.19
CA ALA A 30 7.14 30.24 -8.75
C ALA A 30 6.36 29.00 -8.28
N GLU A 31 5.39 28.53 -9.07
CA GLU A 31 4.65 27.29 -8.78
C GLU A 31 5.55 26.05 -8.90
N LEU A 32 6.42 25.99 -9.91
CA LEU A 32 7.42 24.94 -10.06
C LEU A 32 8.49 24.98 -8.96
N ALA A 33 8.89 26.16 -8.49
CA ALA A 33 9.82 26.31 -7.37
C ALA A 33 9.18 25.91 -6.03
N ARG A 34 7.86 26.11 -5.88
CA ARG A 34 7.07 25.61 -4.74
C ARG A 34 6.80 24.10 -4.82
N SER A 35 6.90 23.51 -6.02
CA SER A 35 6.70 22.09 -6.22
C SER A 35 7.86 21.31 -5.61
N ALA A 36 7.68 20.84 -4.37
CA ALA A 36 8.65 20.01 -3.67
C ALA A 36 9.12 18.85 -4.58
N PRO A 37 10.41 18.48 -4.53
CA PRO A 37 10.94 17.41 -5.37
C PRO A 37 10.12 16.13 -5.15
N VAL A 38 9.44 15.68 -6.22
CA VAL A 38 8.63 14.47 -6.18
C VAL A 38 9.57 13.30 -5.94
N SER A 39 9.47 12.68 -4.77
CA SER A 39 10.26 11.49 -4.46
C SER A 39 9.99 10.42 -5.51
N GLY A 40 11.03 9.88 -6.14
CA GLY A 40 10.88 8.85 -7.15
C GLY A 40 10.13 7.63 -6.60
N TRP A 41 9.31 7.00 -7.44
CA TRP A 41 8.47 5.85 -7.06
C TRP A 41 9.28 4.71 -6.40
N ARG A 42 10.54 4.53 -6.80
CA ARG A 42 11.45 3.53 -6.22
C ARG A 42 11.73 3.82 -4.74
N THR A 43 12.01 5.07 -4.41
CA THR A 43 12.23 5.53 -3.04
C THR A 43 10.96 5.40 -2.22
N GLN A 44 9.80 5.72 -2.78
CA GLN A 44 8.52 5.52 -2.09
C GLN A 44 8.22 4.05 -1.82
N ALA A 45 8.46 3.17 -2.80
CA ALA A 45 8.30 1.73 -2.61
C ALA A 45 9.29 1.15 -1.59
N ALA A 46 10.54 1.60 -1.62
CA ALA A 46 11.55 1.21 -0.64
C ALA A 46 11.21 1.71 0.77
N ARG A 47 10.66 2.92 0.91
CA ARG A 47 10.18 3.46 2.18
C ARG A 47 9.01 2.66 2.74
N LEU A 48 8.03 2.31 1.89
CA LEU A 48 6.90 1.48 2.30
C LEU A 48 7.38 0.11 2.77
N LEU A 49 8.22 -0.57 1.98
CA LEU A 49 8.78 -1.87 2.36
C LEU A 49 9.61 -1.75 3.65
N GLY A 50 10.51 -0.77 3.73
CA GLY A 50 11.36 -0.56 4.90
C GLY A 50 10.55 -0.28 6.16
N PHE A 51 9.47 0.50 6.06
CA PHE A 51 8.54 0.73 7.16
C PHE A 51 7.83 -0.55 7.58
N SER A 52 7.28 -1.33 6.63
CA SER A 52 6.63 -2.61 6.93
C SER A 52 7.59 -3.59 7.60
N VAL A 53 8.81 -3.74 7.07
CA VAL A 53 9.85 -4.62 7.64
C VAL A 53 10.21 -4.17 9.05
N ALA A 54 10.50 -2.88 9.25
CA ALA A 54 10.84 -2.33 10.57
C ALA A 54 9.71 -2.53 11.58
N LEU A 55 8.46 -2.29 11.17
CA LEU A 55 7.29 -2.52 12.02
C LEU A 55 7.14 -3.99 12.41
N THR A 56 7.24 -4.91 11.45
CA THR A 56 7.14 -6.35 11.72
C THR A 56 8.29 -6.88 12.56
N ALA A 57 9.52 -6.38 12.35
CA ALA A 57 10.68 -6.73 13.16
C ALA A 57 10.55 -6.20 14.59
N ALA A 58 10.06 -4.97 14.77
CA ALA A 58 9.78 -4.41 16.09
C ALA A 58 8.70 -5.22 16.82
N ALA A 59 7.60 -5.58 16.13
CA ALA A 59 6.54 -6.40 16.71
C ALA A 59 7.06 -7.80 17.10
N ALA A 60 7.84 -8.46 16.24
CA ALA A 60 8.48 -9.73 16.56
C ALA A 60 9.42 -9.61 17.76
N GLY A 61 10.22 -8.54 17.84
CA GLY A 61 11.09 -8.26 18.97
C GLY A 61 10.33 -8.06 20.29
N VAL A 62 9.19 -7.37 20.25
CA VAL A 62 8.30 -7.23 21.42
C VAL A 62 7.71 -8.57 21.83
N LEU A 63 7.19 -9.37 20.88
CA LEU A 63 6.68 -10.70 21.19
C LEU A 63 7.76 -11.61 21.77
N TRP A 64 8.98 -11.52 21.27
CA TRP A 64 10.12 -12.28 21.78
C TRP A 64 10.50 -11.85 23.20
N ALA A 65 10.60 -10.55 23.45
CA ALA A 65 10.90 -10.00 24.78
C ALA A 65 9.83 -10.35 25.83
N LEU A 66 8.57 -10.49 25.41
CA LEU A 66 7.45 -10.90 26.25
C LEU A 66 7.30 -12.43 26.39
N GLY A 67 8.21 -13.22 25.81
CA GLY A 67 8.15 -14.68 25.82
C GLY A 67 6.95 -15.26 25.07
N ARG A 68 6.36 -14.50 24.14
CA ARG A 68 5.21 -14.92 23.30
C ARG A 68 5.63 -15.60 22.00
N THR A 69 6.90 -15.51 21.63
CA THR A 69 7.51 -16.27 20.53
C THR A 69 8.93 -16.68 20.92
N SER A 70 9.46 -17.74 20.31
CA SER A 70 10.84 -18.20 20.48
C SER A 70 11.62 -18.10 19.17
N GLY A 71 12.94 -18.30 19.24
CA GLY A 71 13.79 -18.38 18.05
C GLY A 71 13.43 -19.59 17.16
N GLU A 72 13.02 -20.70 17.76
CA GLU A 72 12.58 -21.90 17.04
C GLU A 72 11.30 -21.63 16.24
N VAL A 73 10.32 -20.95 16.85
CA VAL A 73 9.09 -20.53 16.18
C VAL A 73 9.41 -19.59 15.01
N LEU A 74 10.30 -18.62 15.22
CA LEU A 74 10.73 -17.70 14.15
C LEU A 74 11.35 -18.45 12.97
N TRP A 75 12.21 -19.43 13.24
CA TRP A 75 12.82 -20.26 12.20
C TRP A 75 11.82 -21.17 11.49
N ALA A 76 10.90 -21.79 12.24
CA ALA A 76 9.84 -22.63 11.68
C ALA A 76 8.93 -21.84 10.73
N HIS A 77 8.62 -20.57 11.06
CA HIS A 77 7.81 -19.71 10.22
C HIS A 77 8.61 -18.90 9.19
N ALA A 78 9.95 -18.94 9.21
CA ALA A 78 10.80 -18.10 8.36
C ALA A 78 10.43 -18.12 6.86
N PRO A 79 10.08 -19.26 6.22
CA PRO A 79 9.66 -19.27 4.82
C PRO A 79 8.39 -18.45 4.57
N VAL A 80 7.40 -18.56 5.45
CA VAL A 80 6.12 -17.82 5.35
C VAL A 80 6.33 -16.34 5.63
N LEU A 81 7.14 -16.00 6.64
CA LEU A 81 7.48 -14.60 6.96
C LEU A 81 8.25 -13.92 5.81
N ALA A 82 9.21 -14.64 5.21
CA ALA A 82 9.94 -14.15 4.03
C ALA A 82 9.01 -13.98 2.82
N LEU A 83 8.06 -14.89 2.62
CA LEU A 83 7.04 -14.77 1.58
C LEU A 83 6.17 -13.52 1.77
N LEU A 84 5.77 -13.20 3.01
CA LEU A 84 5.03 -11.97 3.32
C LEU A 84 5.82 -10.70 3.00
N TRP A 85 7.12 -10.66 3.32
CA TRP A 85 7.98 -9.55 2.90
C TRP A 85 8.15 -9.48 1.38
N ALA A 86 8.26 -10.62 0.69
CA ALA A 86 8.31 -10.65 -0.77
C ALA A 86 7.00 -10.13 -1.41
N ILE A 87 5.84 -10.55 -0.89
CA ILE A 87 4.53 -10.02 -1.30
C ILE A 87 4.48 -8.51 -1.06
N SER A 88 4.90 -8.06 0.11
CA SER A 88 4.94 -6.64 0.45
C SER A 88 5.77 -5.85 -0.56
N ALA A 89 6.98 -6.33 -0.87
CA ALA A 89 7.90 -5.69 -1.81
C ALA A 89 7.35 -5.65 -3.24
N VAL A 90 6.83 -6.77 -3.75
CA VAL A 90 6.28 -6.86 -5.10
C VAL A 90 5.03 -5.98 -5.22
N CYS A 91 4.11 -6.05 -4.26
CA CYS A 91 2.88 -5.26 -4.26
C CYS A 91 3.16 -3.77 -4.10
N ALA A 92 4.10 -3.36 -3.24
CA ALA A 92 4.52 -1.96 -3.12
C ALA A 92 5.07 -1.41 -4.44
N ARG A 93 5.94 -2.18 -5.11
CA ARG A 93 6.47 -1.80 -6.43
C ARG A 93 5.37 -1.78 -7.49
N ALA A 94 4.44 -2.73 -7.48
CA ALA A 94 3.32 -2.77 -8.41
C ALA A 94 2.33 -1.61 -8.22
N ALA A 95 2.15 -1.17 -6.97
CA ALA A 95 1.32 -0.04 -6.60
C ALA A 95 1.94 1.31 -6.98
N LEU A 96 3.26 1.44 -6.97
CA LEU A 96 3.94 2.73 -7.16
C LEU A 96 4.63 2.87 -8.53
N ALA A 97 4.98 1.78 -9.20
CA ALA A 97 5.66 1.84 -10.50
C ALA A 97 4.74 2.37 -11.62
N PRO A 98 5.25 3.23 -12.51
CA PRO A 98 4.49 3.72 -13.64
C PRO A 98 4.23 2.62 -14.68
N ARG A 99 2.95 2.42 -15.04
CA ARG A 99 2.48 1.64 -16.21
C ARG A 99 2.95 0.17 -16.32
N ARG A 100 3.20 -0.54 -15.20
CA ARG A 100 3.66 -1.95 -15.22
C ARG A 100 2.54 -2.96 -14.96
N ARG A 101 1.69 -3.23 -15.97
CA ARG A 101 0.59 -4.22 -15.87
C ARG A 101 1.06 -5.62 -15.44
N VAL A 102 2.18 -6.09 -15.98
CA VAL A 102 2.75 -7.41 -15.62
C VAL A 102 3.05 -7.49 -14.13
N LEU A 103 3.63 -6.43 -13.56
CA LEU A 103 3.98 -6.39 -12.13
C LEU A 103 2.73 -6.34 -11.24
N GLN A 104 1.64 -5.73 -11.72
CA GLN A 104 0.34 -5.73 -11.03
C GLN A 104 -0.25 -7.14 -10.96
N TRP A 105 -0.24 -7.88 -12.07
CA TRP A 105 -0.70 -9.26 -12.09
C TRP A 105 0.19 -10.18 -11.26
N ALA A 106 1.51 -10.00 -11.33
CA ALA A 106 2.45 -10.73 -10.48
C ALA A 106 2.18 -10.49 -9.00
N GLY A 107 1.92 -9.23 -8.59
CA GLY A 107 1.56 -8.90 -7.21
C GLY A 107 0.26 -9.56 -6.75
N LEU A 108 -0.79 -9.53 -7.58
CA LEU A 108 -2.06 -10.19 -7.27
C LEU A 108 -1.90 -11.72 -7.17
N GLY A 109 -1.19 -12.32 -8.12
CA GLY A 109 -0.92 -13.77 -8.11
C GLY A 109 -0.10 -14.18 -6.88
N LEU A 110 0.93 -13.41 -6.54
CA LEU A 110 1.76 -13.68 -5.37
C LEU A 110 0.98 -13.50 -4.06
N ALA A 111 0.10 -12.51 -3.98
CA ALA A 111 -0.79 -12.34 -2.82
C ALA A 111 -1.77 -13.50 -2.67
N LEU A 112 -2.33 -14.02 -3.78
CA LEU A 112 -3.21 -15.19 -3.77
C LEU A 112 -2.46 -16.45 -3.32
N VAL A 113 -1.28 -16.70 -3.88
CA VAL A 113 -0.41 -17.82 -3.46
C VAL A 113 -0.04 -17.68 -1.99
N GLY A 114 0.29 -16.47 -1.53
CA GLY A 114 0.58 -16.18 -0.13
C GLY A 114 -0.61 -16.46 0.79
N ALA A 115 -1.81 -16.03 0.42
CA ALA A 115 -3.02 -16.30 1.19
C ALA A 115 -3.29 -17.80 1.32
N THR A 116 -3.13 -18.55 0.22
CA THR A 116 -3.23 -20.02 0.25
C THR A 116 -2.14 -20.64 1.11
N ALA A 117 -0.90 -20.18 1.00
CA ALA A 117 0.22 -20.68 1.78
C ALA A 117 0.01 -20.46 3.29
N LEU A 118 -0.51 -19.30 3.72
CA LEU A 118 -0.85 -19.03 5.12
C LEU A 118 -1.88 -20.02 5.66
N VAL A 119 -2.91 -20.33 4.87
CA VAL A 119 -3.96 -21.28 5.30
C VAL A 119 -3.42 -22.70 5.36
N LEU A 120 -2.58 -23.10 4.38
CA LEU A 120 -2.02 -24.46 4.31
C LEU A 120 -0.85 -24.69 5.27
N ALA A 121 -0.14 -23.64 5.68
CA ALA A 121 0.94 -23.72 6.67
C ALA A 121 0.43 -23.99 8.09
N ARG A 122 -0.89 -23.91 8.31
CA ARG A 122 -1.51 -24.17 9.61
C ARG A 122 -2.11 -25.55 9.68
N ASP A 123 -1.87 -26.21 10.80
CA ASP A 123 -2.53 -27.45 11.13
C ASP A 123 -4.03 -27.26 11.36
N SER A 124 -4.75 -28.39 11.29
CA SER A 124 -6.20 -28.41 11.52
C SER A 124 -6.58 -28.40 13.01
N VAL A 125 -5.60 -28.56 13.90
CA VAL A 125 -5.81 -28.58 15.35
C VAL A 125 -6.02 -27.15 15.85
N HIS A 126 -7.07 -26.97 16.65
CA HIS A 126 -7.50 -25.68 17.18
C HIS A 126 -7.10 -25.61 18.65
N GLU A 127 -6.15 -24.74 19.01
CA GLU A 127 -5.90 -24.46 20.42
C GLU A 127 -7.03 -23.61 21.01
N PRO A 128 -7.45 -23.84 22.26
CA PRO A 128 -8.46 -23.00 22.91
C PRO A 128 -8.00 -21.54 22.99
N SER A 129 -8.77 -20.61 22.44
CA SER A 129 -8.49 -19.17 22.59
C SER A 129 -9.08 -18.65 23.90
N ALA A 130 -8.27 -17.90 24.67
CA ALA A 130 -8.74 -17.16 25.84
C ALA A 130 -9.54 -15.88 25.47
N PHE A 131 -9.56 -15.52 24.19
CA PHE A 131 -10.15 -14.30 23.67
C PHE A 131 -11.13 -14.58 22.52
N PRO A 132 -12.15 -13.71 22.32
CA PRO A 132 -12.97 -13.76 21.12
C PRO A 132 -12.14 -13.71 19.83
N GLU A 133 -12.48 -14.54 18.85
CA GLU A 133 -11.69 -14.71 17.63
C GLU A 133 -11.54 -13.42 16.80
N TRP A 134 -12.52 -12.51 16.87
CA TRP A 134 -12.49 -11.24 16.15
C TRP A 134 -11.35 -10.30 16.58
N ILE A 135 -10.75 -10.52 17.76
CA ILE A 135 -9.61 -9.72 18.24
C ILE A 135 -8.39 -9.92 17.34
N CYS A 136 -8.21 -11.12 16.77
CA CYS A 136 -7.17 -11.37 15.78
C CYS A 136 -7.40 -10.52 14.54
N THR A 137 -8.65 -10.39 14.07
CA THR A 137 -8.96 -9.50 12.95
C THR A 137 -8.68 -8.03 13.29
N LEU A 138 -9.13 -7.55 14.44
CA LEU A 138 -8.95 -6.14 14.81
C LEU A 138 -7.47 -5.76 14.96
N SER A 139 -6.70 -6.58 15.67
CA SER A 139 -5.27 -6.33 15.90
C SER A 139 -4.46 -6.36 14.60
N GLN A 140 -4.72 -7.34 13.74
CA GLN A 140 -4.04 -7.45 12.44
C GLN A 140 -4.45 -6.33 11.48
N PHE A 141 -5.72 -5.94 11.49
CA PHE A 141 -6.20 -4.80 10.73
C PHE A 141 -5.48 -3.52 11.19
N GLY A 142 -5.40 -3.28 12.51
CA GLY A 142 -4.67 -2.16 13.08
C GLY A 142 -3.19 -2.14 12.67
N MET A 143 -2.50 -3.28 12.76
CA MET A 143 -1.11 -3.41 12.33
C MET A 143 -0.92 -3.13 10.84
N GLY A 144 -1.87 -3.55 9.99
CA GLY A 144 -1.84 -3.28 8.55
C GLY A 144 -2.21 -1.84 8.18
N LEU A 145 -2.99 -1.13 9.00
CA LEU A 145 -3.30 0.29 8.76
C LEU A 145 -2.08 1.20 8.87
N LEU A 146 -1.09 0.87 9.73
CA LEU A 146 0.13 1.66 9.89
C LEU A 146 0.90 1.83 8.56
N PRO A 147 1.33 0.76 7.87
CA PRO A 147 1.90 0.87 6.52
C PRO A 147 0.85 1.33 5.49
N GLY A 148 -0.44 1.12 5.77
CA GLY A 148 -1.55 1.66 4.96
C GLY A 148 -1.52 3.19 4.87
N VAL A 149 -1.24 3.89 5.97
CA VAL A 149 -1.08 5.35 5.99
C VAL A 149 0.09 5.79 5.12
N VAL A 150 1.23 5.11 5.22
CA VAL A 150 2.42 5.37 4.37
C VAL A 150 2.09 5.15 2.89
N THR A 151 1.34 4.10 2.60
CA THR A 151 0.87 3.77 1.25
C THR A 151 -0.05 4.86 0.70
N LEU A 152 -1.05 5.29 1.45
CA LEU A 152 -1.97 6.35 1.05
C LEU A 152 -1.26 7.69 0.84
N ALA A 153 -0.28 8.01 1.70
CA ALA A 153 0.55 9.20 1.54
C ALA A 153 1.35 9.17 0.22
N ALA A 154 1.89 8.01 -0.15
CA ALA A 154 2.58 7.82 -1.43
C ALA A 154 1.62 7.89 -2.63
N LEU A 155 0.44 7.25 -2.53
CA LEU A 155 -0.57 7.23 -3.59
C LEU A 155 -1.19 8.60 -3.86
N ARG A 156 -1.24 9.50 -2.85
CA ARG A 156 -1.70 10.88 -3.01
C ARG A 156 -0.87 11.68 -4.04
N GLY A 157 0.37 11.25 -4.31
CA GLY A 157 1.22 11.84 -5.33
C GLY A 157 0.95 11.37 -6.76
N ALA A 158 -0.06 10.53 -6.99
CA ALA A 158 -0.39 9.97 -8.30
C ALA A 158 -1.90 10.02 -8.60
N ALA A 159 -2.26 9.98 -9.89
CA ALA A 159 -3.65 9.81 -10.30
C ALA A 159 -4.23 8.49 -9.76
N PHE A 160 -5.48 8.55 -9.29
CA PHE A 160 -6.17 7.40 -8.71
C PHE A 160 -6.31 6.27 -9.75
N GLN A 161 -5.88 5.08 -9.36
CA GLN A 161 -6.10 3.84 -10.11
C GLN A 161 -6.44 2.72 -9.12
N PRO A 162 -7.63 2.10 -9.21
CA PRO A 162 -8.13 1.19 -8.17
C PRO A 162 -7.21 -0.02 -7.96
N ARG A 163 -6.63 -0.58 -9.03
CA ARG A 163 -5.69 -1.70 -8.93
C ARG A 163 -4.43 -1.34 -8.16
N ARG A 164 -3.91 -0.11 -8.33
CA ARG A 164 -2.73 0.36 -7.60
C ARG A 164 -3.04 0.53 -6.12
N ALA A 165 -4.22 1.06 -5.79
CA ALA A 165 -4.66 1.18 -4.42
C ALA A 165 -4.86 -0.18 -3.74
N LEU A 166 -5.48 -1.14 -4.44
CA LEU A 166 -5.64 -2.51 -3.95
C LEU A 166 -4.28 -3.17 -3.67
N LEU A 167 -3.32 -3.07 -4.60
CA LEU A 167 -1.97 -3.59 -4.40
C LEU A 167 -1.22 -2.90 -3.26
N GLY A 168 -1.43 -1.59 -3.08
CA GLY A 168 -0.91 -0.85 -1.94
C GLY A 168 -1.44 -1.41 -0.62
N GLY A 169 -2.75 -1.66 -0.54
CA GLY A 169 -3.35 -2.24 0.64
C GLY A 169 -2.98 -3.72 0.87
N LEU A 170 -2.79 -4.50 -0.20
CA LEU A 170 -2.24 -5.86 -0.11
C LEU A 170 -0.82 -5.83 0.46
N SER A 171 0.02 -4.89 0.01
CA SER A 171 1.36 -4.67 0.56
C SER A 171 1.31 -4.33 2.05
N ALA A 172 0.47 -3.37 2.43
CA ALA A 172 0.33 -2.92 3.82
C ALA A 172 -0.19 -4.03 4.75
N GLY A 173 -1.21 -4.78 4.33
CA GLY A 173 -1.82 -5.82 5.15
C GLY A 173 -0.92 -7.02 5.43
N THR A 174 0.17 -7.21 4.67
CA THR A 174 1.19 -8.23 5.00
C THR A 174 1.79 -8.03 6.40
N ALA A 175 1.86 -6.81 6.92
CA ALA A 175 2.34 -6.56 8.28
C ALA A 175 1.40 -7.15 9.34
N GLY A 176 0.08 -7.02 9.13
CA GLY A 176 -0.93 -7.66 9.99
C GLY A 176 -0.83 -9.18 9.92
N ALA A 177 -0.78 -9.74 8.71
CA ALA A 177 -0.62 -11.18 8.50
C ALA A 177 0.66 -11.72 9.15
N PHE A 178 1.78 -11.00 9.07
CA PHE A 178 3.06 -11.37 9.67
C PHE A 178 2.94 -11.50 11.19
N VAL A 179 2.36 -10.48 11.84
CA VAL A 179 2.17 -10.49 13.29
C VAL A 179 1.18 -11.57 13.70
N GLY A 180 0.10 -11.74 12.94
CA GLY A 180 -0.84 -12.83 13.13
C GLY A 180 -0.14 -14.19 13.11
N GLU A 181 0.85 -14.35 12.23
CA GLU A 181 1.54 -15.63 12.09
C GLU A 181 2.50 -15.97 13.24
N LEU A 182 3.00 -14.95 13.93
CA LEU A 182 3.81 -15.15 15.13
C LEU A 182 3.00 -15.21 16.43
N ALA A 183 1.90 -14.47 16.50
CA ALA A 183 1.14 -14.29 17.75
C ALA A 183 -0.06 -15.24 17.89
N CYS A 184 -0.47 -15.92 16.82
CA CYS A 184 -1.65 -16.78 16.80
C CYS A 184 -1.27 -18.23 16.54
N ALA A 185 -1.71 -19.14 17.42
CA ALA A 185 -1.52 -20.59 17.27
C ALA A 185 -2.77 -21.29 16.70
N GLN A 186 -3.76 -20.53 16.22
CA GLN A 186 -5.02 -21.09 15.75
C GLN A 186 -4.89 -21.81 14.41
N GLY A 187 -5.79 -22.78 14.18
CA GLY A 187 -5.77 -23.60 12.97
C GLY A 187 -6.22 -22.88 11.69
N ARG A 188 -6.13 -23.60 10.57
CA ARG A 188 -6.37 -23.08 9.20
C ARG A 188 -7.70 -22.32 8.99
N HIS A 189 -8.79 -22.75 9.64
CA HIS A 189 -10.09 -22.09 9.51
C HIS A 189 -10.09 -20.70 10.13
N HIS A 190 -9.39 -20.53 11.25
CA HIS A 190 -9.24 -19.24 11.90
C HIS A 190 -8.41 -18.28 11.04
N VAL A 191 -7.31 -18.77 10.45
CA VAL A 191 -6.51 -17.96 9.52
C VAL A 191 -7.34 -17.52 8.31
N LEU A 192 -8.11 -18.43 7.71
CA LEU A 192 -8.99 -18.11 6.59
C LEU A 192 -10.04 -17.05 6.94
N LEU A 193 -10.73 -17.21 8.07
CA LEU A 193 -11.87 -16.36 8.42
C LEU A 193 -11.47 -15.03 9.07
N TYR A 194 -10.38 -15.00 9.84
CA TYR A 194 -10.03 -13.83 10.65
C TYR A 194 -8.76 -13.12 10.16
N HIS A 195 -7.72 -13.86 9.78
CA HIS A 195 -6.46 -13.27 9.32
C HIS A 195 -6.58 -12.78 7.88
N LEU A 196 -7.06 -13.62 6.97
CA LEU A 196 -7.25 -13.21 5.57
C LEU A 196 -8.35 -12.15 5.44
N LEU A 197 -9.37 -12.20 6.30
CA LEU A 197 -10.36 -11.12 6.38
C LEU A 197 -9.71 -9.80 6.80
N ALA A 198 -8.86 -9.77 7.82
CA ALA A 198 -8.14 -8.55 8.21
C ALA A 198 -7.29 -8.01 7.05
N TRP A 199 -6.57 -8.89 6.36
CA TRP A 199 -5.77 -8.52 5.20
C TRP A 199 -6.62 -7.95 4.06
N ALA A 200 -7.77 -8.57 3.77
CA ALA A 200 -8.73 -8.08 2.80
C ALA A 200 -9.31 -6.72 3.21
N LEU A 201 -9.64 -6.52 4.49
CA LEU A 201 -10.15 -5.26 5.03
C LEU A 201 -9.15 -4.12 4.88
N VAL A 202 -7.85 -4.34 5.15
CA VAL A 202 -6.80 -3.33 4.90
C VAL A 202 -6.74 -2.96 3.42
N SER A 203 -6.87 -3.97 2.54
CA SER A 203 -6.84 -3.81 1.09
C SER A 203 -8.01 -2.98 0.58
N VAL A 204 -9.23 -3.31 1.03
CA VAL A 204 -10.46 -2.58 0.71
C VAL A 204 -10.43 -1.18 1.30
N THR A 205 -9.99 -1.01 2.55
CA THR A 205 -9.88 0.31 3.19
C THR A 205 -8.95 1.21 2.40
N THR A 206 -7.79 0.70 1.99
CA THR A 206 -6.84 1.46 1.15
C THR A 206 -7.48 1.86 -0.18
N LEU A 207 -8.19 0.95 -0.84
CA LEU A 207 -8.93 1.23 -2.08
C LEU A 207 -9.97 2.33 -1.87
N VAL A 208 -10.83 2.21 -0.87
CA VAL A 208 -11.92 3.15 -0.57
C VAL A 208 -11.36 4.52 -0.22
N VAL A 209 -10.42 4.60 0.72
CA VAL A 209 -9.83 5.87 1.18
C VAL A 209 -9.07 6.56 0.05
N SER A 210 -8.35 5.80 -0.79
CA SER A 210 -7.60 6.40 -1.90
C SER A 210 -8.46 7.12 -2.95
N ARG A 211 -9.75 6.76 -3.07
CA ARG A 211 -10.71 7.47 -3.94
C ARG A 211 -10.96 8.91 -3.47
N PHE A 212 -10.85 9.18 -2.17
CA PHE A 212 -11.11 10.49 -1.56
C PHE A 212 -9.85 11.35 -1.44
N LEU A 213 -8.68 10.85 -1.86
CA LEU A 213 -7.44 11.61 -1.81
C LEU A 213 -7.39 12.63 -2.95
N THR A 214 -7.21 13.90 -2.61
CA THR A 214 -6.92 14.95 -3.60
C THR A 214 -5.52 14.73 -4.19
N PRO A 215 -5.39 14.44 -5.50
CA PRO A 215 -4.09 14.26 -6.14
C PRO A 215 -3.25 15.53 -5.98
N ARG A 216 -1.96 15.38 -5.61
CA ARG A 216 -1.03 16.51 -5.51
C ARG A 216 -0.33 16.86 -6.82
N SER A 217 -0.47 16.06 -7.88
CA SER A 217 0.10 16.39 -9.18
C SER A 217 -0.96 16.94 -10.13
N PHE A 218 -0.72 18.15 -10.65
CA PHE A 218 -1.42 18.71 -11.81
C PHE A 218 -0.92 18.11 -13.14
N ALA A 219 0.08 17.23 -13.09
CA ALA A 219 0.59 16.52 -14.26
C ALA A 219 -0.04 15.11 -14.37
N PRO A 220 -0.54 14.72 -15.57
CA PRO A 220 -1.18 13.43 -15.85
C PRO A 220 -0.23 12.22 -15.82
#